data_AF-A0A8S3FJM5-F1
#
_entry.id   AF-A0A8S3FJM5-F1
#
_cell.length_a   1.000
_cell.length_b   1.000
_cell.length_c   1.000
_cell.angle_alpha   90.00
_cell.angle_beta   90.00
_cell.angle_gamma   90.00
#
_symmetry.space_group_name_H-M   'P 1'
#
loop_
_entity.id
_entity.type
_entity.pdbx_description
1 polymer ?
#
loop_
_entity_poly.entity_id
_entity_poly.type
_entity_poly.pdbx_seq_one_letter_code
_entity_poly.pdbx_strand_id
1 'polypeptide(L)'
;MSDELGEIIRILQLTTIDDVLLNEFDEDEQHNLKKLLKTLGNRLYQAKNWLSNSQALGGTLAERSLRMVLDDLRTHITEHCLDEKQADILMQKVDAISQMMNRLLQLRAQSKGDNSEGASLSRNISQQLDDLYQSLEDTINLLRYTSDYQRPATTVNGKVDQAKRWLSQPDLDQFGF
;
A
#
# COMPACT_ATOMS: atom_id res chain seq x y z
N MET A 1 29.46 -27.69 -19.87
CA MET A 1 30.47 -26.98 -19.04
C MET A 1 31.02 -25.71 -19.68
N SER A 2 31.76 -25.74 -20.80
CA SER A 2 32.28 -24.49 -21.42
C SER A 2 31.19 -23.63 -22.06
N ASP A 3 30.13 -24.26 -22.60
CA ASP A 3 28.99 -23.56 -23.19
C ASP A 3 28.09 -22.91 -22.14
N GLU A 4 27.92 -23.54 -20.97
CA GLU A 4 27.20 -22.95 -19.83
C GLU A 4 27.93 -21.71 -19.30
N LEU A 5 29.26 -21.76 -19.22
CA LEU A 5 30.09 -20.61 -18.83
C LEU A 5 30.03 -19.48 -19.86
N GLY A 6 30.00 -19.82 -21.15
CA GLY A 6 29.80 -18.87 -22.24
C GLY A 6 28.43 -18.19 -22.17
N GLU A 7 27.39 -18.95 -21.87
CA GLU A 7 26.03 -18.42 -21.72
C GLU A 7 25.90 -17.55 -20.46
N ILE A 8 26.52 -17.95 -19.35
CA ILE A 8 26.61 -17.12 -18.13
C ILE A 8 27.32 -15.78 -18.43
N ILE A 9 28.44 -15.80 -19.15
CA ILE A 9 29.17 -14.58 -19.53
C ILE A 9 28.34 -13.71 -20.48
N ARG A 10 27.64 -14.33 -21.43
CA ARG A 10 26.77 -13.64 -22.39
C ARG A 10 25.59 -12.96 -21.70
N ILE A 11 24.93 -13.64 -20.76
CA ILE A 11 23.82 -13.09 -19.97
C ILE A 11 24.31 -11.95 -19.05
N LEU A 12 25.47 -12.10 -18.42
CA LEU A 12 26.08 -11.06 -17.60
C LEU A 12 26.44 -9.79 -18.41
N GLN A 13 26.70 -9.92 -19.72
CA GLN A 13 27.00 -8.80 -20.61
C GLN A 13 25.77 -8.21 -21.32
N LEU A 14 24.70 -9.00 -21.54
CA LEU A 14 23.43 -8.51 -22.10
C LEU A 14 22.61 -7.68 -21.09
N THR A 15 22.73 -7.96 -19.78
CA THR A 15 22.03 -7.21 -18.72
C THR A 15 22.53 -5.77 -18.57
N THR A 16 23.79 -5.46 -18.88
CA THR A 16 24.34 -4.12 -18.62
C THR A 16 23.78 -2.96 -19.45
N ILE A 17 23.04 -3.20 -20.54
CA ILE A 17 22.57 -2.13 -21.44
C ILE A 17 21.05 -1.91 -21.34
N ASP A 18 20.24 -2.96 -21.15
CA ASP A 18 18.79 -2.82 -20.97
C ASP A 18 18.38 -2.55 -19.51
N ASP A 19 19.23 -2.87 -18.53
CA ASP A 19 18.95 -2.60 -17.10
C ASP A 19 18.82 -1.09 -16.82
N VAL A 20 19.53 -0.20 -17.52
CA VAL A 20 19.52 1.25 -17.19
C VAL A 20 18.18 1.92 -17.53
N LEU A 21 17.48 1.45 -18.57
CA LEU A 21 16.19 2.03 -18.98
C LEU A 21 14.98 1.42 -18.26
N LEU A 22 15.09 0.20 -17.74
CA LEU A 22 14.06 -0.41 -16.88
C LEU A 22 14.18 0.05 -15.41
N ASN A 23 15.38 0.38 -14.93
CA ASN A 23 15.61 0.67 -13.51
C ASN A 23 15.25 2.10 -13.07
N GLU A 24 15.33 3.12 -13.93
CA GLU A 24 15.01 4.51 -13.54
C GLU A 24 13.50 4.75 -13.34
N PHE A 25 12.63 3.98 -14.01
CA PHE A 25 11.17 4.12 -13.84
C PHE A 25 10.67 3.48 -12.52
N ASP A 26 11.35 2.44 -12.02
CA ASP A 26 10.90 1.63 -10.88
C ASP A 26 11.36 2.13 -9.50
N GLU A 27 12.52 2.81 -9.39
CA GLU A 27 12.97 3.40 -8.11
C GLU A 27 12.05 4.53 -7.64
N ASP A 28 11.57 5.34 -8.60
CA ASP A 28 10.64 6.42 -8.36
C ASP A 28 9.27 5.89 -7.90
N GLU A 29 8.77 4.81 -8.50
CA GLU A 29 7.50 4.19 -8.11
C GLU A 29 7.56 3.62 -6.68
N GLN A 30 8.63 2.92 -6.32
CA GLN A 30 8.81 2.43 -4.95
C GLN A 30 8.97 3.56 -3.92
N HIS A 31 9.65 4.65 -4.29
CA HIS A 31 9.75 5.84 -3.45
C HIS A 31 8.38 6.48 -3.25
N ASN A 32 7.59 6.59 -4.32
CA ASN A 32 6.23 7.13 -4.30
C ASN A 32 5.30 6.29 -3.42
N LEU A 33 5.35 4.96 -3.53
CA LEU A 33 4.58 4.02 -2.68
C LEU A 33 4.92 4.16 -1.19
N LYS A 34 6.21 4.28 -0.84
CA LYS A 34 6.63 4.51 0.56
C LYS A 34 6.18 5.88 1.08
N LYS A 35 6.32 6.92 0.26
CA LYS A 35 5.89 8.28 0.58
C LYS A 35 4.37 8.34 0.76
N LEU A 36 3.63 7.58 -0.03
CA LEU A 36 2.20 7.43 0.07
C LEU A 36 1.81 6.80 1.41
N LEU A 37 2.34 5.62 1.74
CA LEU A 37 2.03 4.92 3.00
C LEU A 37 2.28 5.81 4.22
N LYS A 38 3.37 6.58 4.20
CA LYS A 38 3.69 7.57 5.24
C LYS A 38 2.66 8.70 5.30
N THR A 39 2.23 9.20 4.14
CA THR A 39 1.22 10.28 4.05
C THR A 39 -0.14 9.79 4.56
N LEU A 40 -0.56 8.59 4.15
CA LEU A 40 -1.78 7.95 4.63
C LEU A 40 -1.73 7.71 6.14
N GLY A 41 -0.64 7.19 6.67
CA GLY A 41 -0.47 6.97 8.12
C GLY A 41 -0.58 8.28 8.92
N ASN A 42 0.04 9.36 8.44
CA ASN A 42 -0.08 10.68 9.07
C ASN A 42 -1.51 11.22 9.05
N ARG A 43 -2.23 11.06 7.93
CA ARG A 43 -3.61 11.52 7.82
C ARG A 43 -4.58 10.64 8.64
N LEU A 44 -4.32 9.33 8.73
CA LEU A 44 -5.05 8.40 9.58
C LEU A 44 -4.89 8.75 11.07
N TYR A 45 -3.69 9.17 11.50
CA TYR A 45 -3.49 9.68 12.85
C TYR A 45 -4.35 10.93 13.12
N GLN A 46 -4.39 11.90 12.20
CA GLN A 46 -5.23 13.09 12.32
C GLN A 46 -6.72 12.75 12.36
N ALA A 47 -7.14 11.80 11.51
CA ALA A 47 -8.49 11.26 11.49
C ALA A 47 -8.90 10.66 12.84
N LYS A 48 -8.05 9.81 13.42
CA LYS A 48 -8.30 9.16 14.73
C LYS A 48 -8.37 10.18 15.85
N ASN A 49 -7.52 11.20 15.84
CA ASN A 49 -7.61 12.30 16.79
C ASN A 49 -8.96 13.04 16.68
N TRP A 50 -9.47 13.25 15.48
CA TRP A 50 -10.80 13.84 15.29
C TRP A 50 -11.96 12.92 15.69
N LEU A 51 -11.83 11.62 15.45
CA LEU A 51 -12.79 10.62 15.90
C LEU A 51 -12.85 10.55 17.44
N SER A 52 -11.71 10.72 18.12
CA SER A 52 -11.63 10.75 19.59
C SER A 52 -12.36 11.93 20.22
N ASN A 53 -12.56 13.03 19.47
CA ASN A 53 -13.31 14.18 19.92
C ASN A 53 -14.78 14.06 19.50
N SER A 54 -15.64 13.69 20.44
CA SER A 54 -17.08 13.48 20.25
C SER A 54 -17.86 14.76 19.92
N GLN A 55 -17.33 15.93 20.29
CA GLN A 55 -17.90 17.26 20.03
C GLN A 55 -17.42 17.85 18.70
N ALA A 56 -16.49 17.20 18.00
CA ALA A 56 -15.92 17.77 16.78
C ALA A 56 -16.95 17.82 15.64
N LEU A 57 -17.38 19.04 15.29
CA LEU A 57 -18.36 19.30 14.25
C LEU A 57 -17.87 18.92 12.84
N GLY A 58 -18.83 18.66 11.95
CA GLY A 58 -18.58 18.54 10.51
C GLY A 58 -18.08 19.86 9.91
N GLY A 59 -17.42 19.79 8.76
CA GLY A 59 -16.78 20.90 8.06
C GLY A 59 -15.40 21.28 8.58
N THR A 60 -14.94 20.62 9.65
CA THR A 60 -13.59 20.82 10.20
C THR A 60 -12.53 20.25 9.26
N LEU A 61 -11.31 20.81 9.32
CA LEU A 61 -10.18 20.37 8.50
C LEU A 61 -9.99 18.85 8.55
N ALA A 62 -10.19 18.25 9.73
CA ALA A 62 -10.03 16.82 9.92
C ALA A 62 -11.10 15.95 9.24
N GLU A 63 -12.35 16.43 9.08
CA GLU A 63 -13.34 15.72 8.26
C GLU A 63 -12.89 15.68 6.80
N ARG A 64 -12.40 16.80 6.28
CA ARG A 64 -11.87 16.88 4.91
C ARG A 64 -10.65 15.97 4.76
N SER A 65 -9.75 15.97 5.73
CA SER A 65 -8.60 15.05 5.76
C SER A 65 -9.03 13.58 5.70
N LEU A 66 -10.09 13.21 6.42
CA LEU A 66 -10.66 11.86 6.40
C LEU A 66 -11.21 11.49 5.02
N ARG A 67 -11.99 12.38 4.39
CA ARG A 67 -12.50 12.15 3.03
C ARG A 67 -11.37 12.03 2.02
N MET A 68 -10.34 12.87 2.14
CA MET A 68 -9.15 12.79 1.29
C MET A 68 -8.39 11.48 1.51
N VAL A 69 -8.33 10.94 2.73
CA VAL A 69 -7.74 9.61 2.97
C VAL A 69 -8.52 8.54 2.22
N LEU A 70 -9.85 8.55 2.29
CA LEU A 70 -10.67 7.56 1.60
C LEU A 70 -10.54 7.64 0.08
N ASP A 71 -10.41 8.85 -0.46
CA ASP A 71 -10.20 9.09 -1.89
C ASP A 71 -8.81 8.64 -2.37
N ASP A 72 -7.75 8.98 -1.61
CA ASP A 72 -6.41 8.49 -1.87
C ASP A 72 -6.38 6.95 -1.81
N LEU A 73 -6.98 6.35 -0.77
CA LEU A 73 -7.06 4.89 -0.63
C LEU A 73 -7.76 4.24 -1.82
N ARG A 74 -8.85 4.83 -2.32
CA ARG A 74 -9.58 4.32 -3.50
C ARG A 74 -8.71 4.34 -4.76
N THR A 75 -8.00 5.45 -4.99
CA THR A 75 -7.08 5.59 -6.13
C THR A 75 -6.01 4.50 -6.06
N HIS A 76 -5.40 4.30 -4.90
CA HIS A 76 -4.32 3.32 -4.75
C HIS A 76 -4.76 1.87 -4.77
N ILE A 77 -5.97 1.56 -4.28
CA ILE A 77 -6.54 0.22 -4.46
C ILE A 77 -6.68 -0.08 -5.96
N THR A 78 -7.13 0.90 -6.75
CA THR A 78 -7.33 0.73 -8.20
C THR A 78 -6.01 0.63 -8.96
N GLU A 79 -5.00 1.39 -8.56
CA GLU A 79 -3.68 1.43 -9.23
C GLU A 79 -2.81 0.22 -8.89
N HIS A 80 -2.89 -0.30 -7.66
CA HIS A 80 -1.90 -1.23 -7.13
C HIS A 80 -2.46 -2.62 -6.79
N CYS A 81 -3.77 -2.78 -6.62
CA CYS A 81 -4.34 -4.09 -6.33
C CYS A 81 -4.47 -4.93 -7.61
N LEU A 82 -3.58 -5.92 -7.76
CA LEU A 82 -3.57 -6.82 -8.92
C LEU A 82 -4.71 -7.85 -8.89
N ASP A 83 -5.18 -8.23 -7.70
CA ASP A 83 -6.34 -9.11 -7.54
C ASP A 83 -7.63 -8.28 -7.52
N GLU A 84 -8.43 -8.42 -8.58
CA GLU A 84 -9.73 -7.76 -8.75
C GLU A 84 -10.70 -8.06 -7.59
N LYS A 85 -10.69 -9.29 -7.07
CA LYS A 85 -11.57 -9.66 -5.94
C LYS A 85 -11.15 -8.97 -4.66
N GLN A 86 -9.85 -8.88 -4.42
CA GLN A 86 -9.32 -8.16 -3.26
C GLN A 86 -9.57 -6.65 -3.39
N ALA A 87 -9.42 -6.10 -4.59
CA ALA A 87 -9.73 -4.70 -4.89
C ALA A 87 -11.20 -4.40 -4.57
N ASP A 88 -12.14 -5.22 -5.03
CA ASP A 88 -13.57 -5.09 -4.75
C ASP A 88 -13.88 -5.12 -3.25
N ILE A 89 -13.27 -6.04 -2.50
CA ILE A 89 -13.46 -6.13 -1.04
C ILE A 89 -12.96 -4.85 -0.35
N LEU A 90 -11.80 -4.33 -0.77
CA LEU A 90 -11.24 -3.09 -0.21
C LEU A 90 -12.08 -1.87 -0.58
N MET A 91 -12.59 -1.80 -1.81
CA MET A 91 -13.52 -0.74 -2.24
C MET A 91 -14.81 -0.76 -1.42
N GLN A 92 -15.40 -1.94 -1.19
CA GLN A 92 -16.58 -2.06 -0.34
C GLN A 92 -16.32 -1.58 1.10
N LYS A 93 -15.12 -1.82 1.63
CA LYS A 93 -14.71 -1.30 2.95
C LYS A 93 -14.61 0.23 2.95
N VAL A 94 -14.01 0.83 1.91
CA VAL A 94 -13.94 2.30 1.76
C VAL A 94 -15.34 2.92 1.75
N ASP A 95 -16.26 2.31 1.01
CA ASP A 95 -17.65 2.78 0.92
C ASP A 95 -18.40 2.62 2.25
N ALA A 96 -18.20 1.50 2.96
CA ALA A 96 -18.78 1.29 4.28
C ALA A 96 -18.30 2.34 5.29
N ILE A 97 -17.00 2.63 5.32
CA ILE A 97 -16.42 3.67 6.19
C ILE A 97 -17.02 5.04 5.84
N SER A 98 -17.17 5.36 4.55
CA SER A 98 -17.78 6.60 4.08
C SER A 98 -19.22 6.75 4.57
N GLN A 99 -20.03 5.69 4.49
CA GLN A 99 -21.41 5.68 4.96
C GLN A 99 -21.49 5.87 6.48
N MET A 100 -20.64 5.18 7.23
CA MET A 100 -20.55 5.32 8.68
C MET A 100 -20.13 6.73 9.09
N MET A 101 -19.19 7.33 8.38
CA MET A 101 -18.75 8.70 8.62
C MET A 101 -19.89 9.70 8.40
N ASN A 102 -20.66 9.54 7.31
CA ASN A 102 -21.85 10.37 7.07
C ASN A 102 -22.88 10.22 8.20
N ARG A 103 -23.10 8.99 8.68
CA ARG A 103 -23.99 8.72 9.83
C ARG A 103 -23.48 9.39 11.12
N LEU A 104 -22.17 9.33 11.38
CA LEU A 104 -21.56 9.99 12.54
C LEU A 104 -21.74 11.51 12.47
N LEU A 105 -21.54 12.11 11.30
CA LEU A 105 -21.75 13.55 11.08
C LEU A 105 -23.20 13.96 11.33
N GLN A 106 -24.18 13.16 10.91
CA GLN A 106 -25.60 13.41 11.20
C GLN A 106 -25.89 13.36 12.70
N LEU A 107 -25.31 12.38 13.43
CA LEU A 107 -25.46 12.29 14.89
C LEU A 107 -24.83 13.49 15.61
N ARG A 108 -23.64 13.92 15.16
CA ARG A 108 -22.96 15.11 15.71
C ARG A 108 -23.72 16.40 15.42
N ALA A 109 -24.31 16.54 14.23
CA ALA A 109 -25.15 17.68 13.86
C ALA A 109 -26.43 17.79 14.71
N GLN A 110 -26.94 16.66 15.22
CA GLN A 110 -28.07 16.62 16.14
C GLN A 110 -27.66 16.79 17.62
N SER A 111 -26.40 17.15 17.91
CA SER A 111 -25.81 17.19 19.26
C SER A 111 -25.87 15.85 20.01
N LYS A 112 -26.01 14.74 19.28
CA LYS A 112 -26.02 13.35 19.79
C LYS A 112 -24.69 12.63 19.58
N GLY A 113 -23.62 13.38 19.26
CA GLY A 113 -22.27 12.84 19.05
C GLY A 113 -21.68 12.15 20.29
N ASP A 114 -22.03 12.63 21.49
CA ASP A 114 -21.64 12.07 22.79
C ASP A 114 -22.51 10.88 23.24
N ASN A 115 -23.57 10.55 22.49
CA ASN A 115 -24.39 9.40 22.85
C ASN A 115 -23.61 8.09 22.62
N SER A 116 -24.00 7.04 23.32
CA SER A 116 -23.41 5.69 23.18
C SER A 116 -23.29 5.21 21.72
N GLU A 117 -24.26 5.57 20.87
CA GLU A 117 -24.26 5.31 19.42
C GLU A 117 -23.15 6.08 18.67
N GLY A 118 -22.97 7.37 18.96
CA GLY A 118 -21.92 8.18 18.31
C GLY A 118 -20.52 7.74 18.72
N ALA A 119 -20.34 7.41 20.00
CA ALA A 119 -19.09 6.89 20.53
C ALA A 119 -18.72 5.50 19.97
N SER A 120 -19.69 4.59 19.86
CA SER A 120 -19.46 3.26 19.27
C SER A 120 -19.15 3.34 17.77
N LEU A 121 -19.87 4.21 17.05
CA LEU A 121 -19.65 4.43 15.62
C LEU A 121 -18.25 5.02 15.35
N SER A 122 -17.81 5.98 16.17
CA SER A 122 -16.48 6.57 16.07
C SER A 122 -15.35 5.53 16.27
N ARG A 123 -15.51 4.64 17.25
CA ARG A 123 -14.58 3.52 17.48
C ARG A 123 -14.57 2.55 16.32
N ASN A 124 -15.74 2.20 15.79
CA ASN A 124 -15.85 1.27 14.67
C ASN A 124 -15.21 1.85 13.39
N ILE A 125 -15.41 3.14 13.11
CA ILE A 125 -14.73 3.84 12.00
C ILE A 125 -13.21 3.78 12.19
N SER A 126 -12.72 4.05 13.40
CA SER A 126 -11.28 4.02 13.70
C SER A 126 -10.67 2.63 13.43
N GLN A 127 -11.36 1.57 13.85
CA GLN A 127 -10.91 0.20 13.64
C GLN A 127 -10.93 -0.19 12.16
N GLN A 128 -12.01 0.14 11.43
CA GLN A 128 -12.07 -0.17 10.00
C GLN A 128 -11.02 0.59 9.18
N LEU A 129 -10.67 1.82 9.59
CA LEU A 129 -9.56 2.56 8.97
C LEU A 129 -8.21 1.89 9.21
N ASP A 130 -7.97 1.37 10.42
CA ASP A 130 -6.74 0.62 10.73
C ASP A 130 -6.67 -0.67 9.89
N ASP A 131 -7.76 -1.45 9.82
CA ASP A 131 -7.83 -2.69 9.03
C ASP A 131 -7.60 -2.42 7.53
N LEU A 132 -8.19 -1.34 7.01
CA LEU A 132 -8.05 -0.95 5.61
C LEU A 132 -6.63 -0.48 5.30
N TYR A 133 -6.02 0.30 6.20
CA TYR A 133 -4.63 0.72 6.07
C TYR A 133 -3.67 -0.47 6.07
N GLN A 134 -3.85 -1.42 7.00
CA GLN A 134 -3.04 -2.64 7.06
C GLN A 134 -3.17 -3.48 5.79
N SER A 135 -4.39 -3.66 5.30
CA SER A 135 -4.62 -4.40 4.05
C SER A 135 -3.93 -3.76 2.85
N LEU A 136 -3.92 -2.43 2.78
CA LEU A 136 -3.21 -1.70 1.72
C LEU A 136 -1.69 -1.78 1.90
N GLU A 137 -1.19 -1.65 3.13
CA GLU A 137 0.22 -1.81 3.45
C GLU A 137 0.73 -3.20 3.04
N ASP A 138 -0.05 -4.25 3.29
CA ASP A 138 0.24 -5.62 2.86
C ASP A 138 0.27 -5.74 1.33
N THR A 139 -0.73 -5.18 0.63
CA THR A 139 -0.76 -5.17 -0.85
C THR A 139 0.45 -4.43 -1.42
N ILE A 140 0.79 -3.25 -0.89
CA ILE A 140 1.94 -2.46 -1.34
C ILE A 140 3.26 -3.19 -1.03
N ASN A 141 3.37 -3.84 0.13
CA ASN A 141 4.56 -4.61 0.48
C ASN A 141 4.71 -5.86 -0.40
N LEU A 142 3.61 -6.51 -0.78
CA LEU A 142 3.63 -7.62 -1.73
C LEU A 142 4.15 -7.15 -3.10
N LEU A 143 3.65 -6.03 -3.62
CA LEU A 143 4.12 -5.44 -4.89
C LEU A 143 5.61 -5.09 -4.85
N ARG A 144 6.06 -4.53 -3.73
CA ARG A 144 7.47 -4.23 -3.49
C ARG A 144 8.31 -5.50 -3.44
N TYR A 145 7.81 -6.57 -2.82
CA TYR A 145 8.50 -7.84 -2.78
C TYR A 145 8.57 -8.49 -4.17
N THR A 146 7.48 -8.51 -4.93
CA THR A 146 7.47 -9.07 -6.30
C THR A 146 8.39 -8.30 -7.24
N SER A 147 8.44 -6.97 -7.13
CA SER A 147 9.40 -6.14 -7.88
C SER A 147 10.85 -6.34 -7.41
N ASP A 148 11.11 -6.42 -6.10
CA ASP A 148 12.46 -6.65 -5.55
C ASP A 148 13.05 -8.01 -5.97
N TYR A 149 12.22 -9.04 -6.17
CA TYR A 149 12.66 -10.35 -6.64
C TYR A 149 12.90 -10.42 -8.15
N GLN A 150 12.17 -9.62 -8.94
CA GLN A 150 12.36 -9.52 -10.39
C GLN A 150 13.54 -8.61 -10.78
N ARG A 151 14.06 -7.78 -9.87
CA ARG A 151 15.17 -6.87 -10.15
C ARG A 151 16.54 -7.56 -10.01
N PRO A 152 17.40 -7.57 -11.04
CA PRO A 152 18.80 -7.92 -10.89
C PRO A 152 19.48 -6.89 -9.99
N ALA A 153 20.14 -7.33 -8.92
CA ALA A 153 20.87 -6.40 -8.06
C ALA A 153 21.95 -5.61 -8.84
N THR A 154 22.08 -4.31 -8.59
CA THR A 154 22.97 -3.42 -9.37
C THR A 154 24.46 -3.53 -8.98
N THR A 155 24.73 -3.98 -7.76
CA THR A 155 26.10 -4.15 -7.25
C THR A 155 26.53 -5.61 -7.32
N VAL A 156 27.83 -5.85 -7.53
CA VAL A 156 28.40 -7.21 -7.57
C VAL A 156 28.07 -7.99 -6.29
N ASN A 157 28.12 -7.34 -5.12
CA ASN A 157 27.74 -7.97 -3.85
C ASN A 157 26.25 -8.31 -3.80
N GLY A 158 25.38 -7.41 -4.25
CA GLY A 158 23.94 -7.68 -4.32
C GLY A 158 23.60 -8.83 -5.27
N LYS A 159 24.29 -8.94 -6.42
CA LYS A 159 24.11 -10.05 -7.38
C LYS A 159 24.50 -11.38 -6.74
N VAL A 160 25.60 -11.40 -5.99
CA VAL A 160 26.06 -12.57 -5.24
C VAL A 160 25.06 -12.97 -4.16
N ASP A 161 24.48 -12.01 -3.43
CA ASP A 161 23.49 -12.30 -2.39
C ASP A 161 22.15 -12.77 -2.97
N GLN A 162 21.74 -12.26 -4.13
CA GLN A 162 20.56 -12.74 -4.87
C GLN A 162 20.76 -14.17 -5.37
N ALA A 163 21.93 -14.47 -5.95
CA ALA A 163 22.29 -15.83 -6.37
C ALA A 163 22.31 -16.82 -5.20
N LYS A 164 22.82 -16.42 -4.03
CA LYS A 164 22.80 -17.24 -2.80
C LYS A 164 21.38 -17.52 -2.30
N ARG A 165 20.49 -16.52 -2.37
CA ARG A 165 19.08 -16.67 -1.97
C ARG A 165 18.32 -17.61 -2.92
N TRP A 166 18.53 -17.46 -4.22
CA TRP A 166 17.97 -18.37 -5.23
C TRP A 166 18.43 -19.81 -5.01
N LEU A 167 19.73 -20.03 -4.79
CA LEU A 167 20.28 -21.35 -4.46
C LEU A 167 19.69 -21.97 -3.20
N SER A 168 19.15 -21.15 -2.29
CA SER A 168 18.52 -21.63 -1.05
C SER A 168 17.06 -22.06 -1.24
N GLN A 169 16.40 -21.63 -2.32
CA GLN A 169 15.00 -21.93 -2.62
C GLN A 169 14.77 -22.07 -4.15
N PRO A 170 15.21 -23.18 -4.75
CA PRO A 170 15.17 -23.37 -6.21
C PRO A 170 13.78 -23.68 -6.79
N ASP A 171 12.80 -24.09 -5.98
CA ASP A 171 11.43 -24.43 -6.43
C ASP A 171 10.53 -23.20 -6.67
N LEU A 172 10.99 -22.02 -6.25
CA LEU A 172 10.36 -20.76 -6.63
C LEU A 172 10.84 -20.43 -8.05
N ASP A 173 10.11 -20.95 -9.04
CA ASP A 173 10.28 -20.66 -10.47
C ASP A 173 9.94 -19.18 -10.73
N GLN A 174 10.86 -18.31 -10.29
CA GLN A 174 10.76 -16.85 -10.28
C GLN A 174 11.48 -16.22 -11.47
N PHE A 175 12.13 -17.04 -12.30
CA PHE A 175 12.72 -16.64 -13.57
C PHE A 175 12.05 -17.48 -14.65
N GLY A 176 10.76 -17.22 -14.90
CA GLY A 176 10.11 -17.74 -16.09
C GLY A 176 10.92 -17.32 -17.32
N PHE A 177 11.66 -18.27 -17.88
CA PHE A 177 12.22 -18.23 -19.22
C PHE A 177 11.52 -19.31 -20.05
#